data_AF-A0A847NR58-F1
#
_entry.id   AF-A0A847NR58-F1
#
_cell.length_a   1.000
_cell.length_b   1.000
_cell.length_c   1.000
_cell.angle_alpha   90.00
_cell.angle_beta   90.00
_cell.angle_gamma   90.00
#
_symmetry.space_group_name_H-M   'P 1'
#
loop_
_entity.id
_entity.type
_entity.pdbx_description
1 polymer ?
#
loop_
_entity_poly.entity_id
_entity_poly.type
_entity_poly.pdbx_seq_one_letter_code
_entity_poly.pdbx_strand_id
1 'polypeptide(L)'
;MDRMLGAKHPKHGFLYLLNYGYIPGTISGDGEEIDAYVLGVFEPVEEFTGKVIAIIHRTNDNDDKLVVAPQNVNYTDEQIKALTEFQERFFESIIIRNK
;
A
#
# COMPACT_ATOMS: atom_id res chain seq x y z
N MET A 1 -0.87 -8.14 -8.80
CA MET A 1 -1.70 -7.56 -7.74
C MET A 1 -2.41 -8.70 -7.03
N ASP A 2 -2.45 -8.67 -5.71
CA ASP A 2 -3.23 -9.64 -4.93
C ASP A 2 -4.68 -9.22 -4.81
N ARG A 3 -4.92 -7.90 -4.73
CA ARG A 3 -6.23 -7.29 -4.61
C ARG A 3 -6.27 -6.08 -5.52
N MET A 4 -6.89 -6.26 -6.69
CA MET A 4 -7.15 -5.14 -7.59
C MET A 4 -8.15 -4.17 -6.95
N LEU A 5 -8.13 -2.91 -7.38
CA LEU A 5 -9.10 -1.91 -6.97
C LEU A 5 -10.53 -2.46 -7.12
N GLY A 6 -11.34 -2.32 -6.06
CA GLY A 6 -12.71 -2.85 -5.99
C GLY A 6 -12.82 -4.32 -5.54
N ALA A 7 -11.71 -5.03 -5.33
CA ALA A 7 -11.73 -6.38 -4.77
C ALA A 7 -12.20 -6.39 -3.30
N LYS A 8 -12.90 -7.45 -2.89
CA LYS A 8 -13.34 -7.63 -1.51
C LYS A 8 -12.27 -8.35 -0.68
N HIS A 9 -12.01 -7.87 0.54
CA HIS A 9 -11.10 -8.53 1.47
C HIS A 9 -11.60 -9.93 1.81
N PRO A 10 -10.80 -11.00 1.62
CA PRO A 10 -11.26 -12.39 1.69
C PRO A 10 -11.80 -12.78 3.08
N LYS A 11 -11.26 -12.17 4.15
CA LYS A 11 -11.63 -12.47 5.54
C LYS A 11 -12.54 -11.43 6.22
N HIS A 12 -12.49 -10.17 5.79
CA HIS A 12 -13.05 -9.03 6.55
C HIS A 12 -14.10 -8.24 5.77
N GLY A 13 -14.29 -8.55 4.49
CA GLY A 13 -15.43 -8.10 3.71
C GLY A 13 -15.47 -6.63 3.28
N PHE A 14 -14.49 -5.79 3.67
CA PHE A 14 -14.33 -4.44 3.12
C PHE A 14 -13.79 -4.48 1.67
N LEU A 15 -13.94 -3.39 0.93
CA LEU A 15 -13.41 -3.25 -0.42
C LEU A 15 -12.03 -2.60 -0.39
N TYR A 16 -11.14 -3.09 -1.25
CA TYR A 16 -9.87 -2.42 -1.55
C TYR A 16 -10.14 -1.18 -2.40
N LEU A 17 -9.86 -0.01 -1.84
CA LEU A 17 -10.06 1.28 -2.52
C LEU A 17 -8.86 1.69 -3.39
N LEU A 18 -7.81 0.88 -3.38
CA LEU A 18 -6.56 1.02 -4.14
C LEU A 18 -6.18 -0.35 -4.71
N ASN A 19 -5.35 -0.37 -5.75
CA ASN A 19 -4.67 -1.60 -6.13
C ASN A 19 -3.63 -1.95 -5.05
N TYR A 20 -3.61 -3.21 -4.65
CA TYR A 20 -2.77 -3.76 -3.60
C TYR A 20 -2.13 -5.07 -4.04
N GLY A 21 -0.86 -5.25 -3.73
CA GLY A 21 -0.11 -6.48 -3.98
C GLY A 21 1.24 -6.41 -3.29
N TYR A 22 2.20 -7.18 -3.78
CA TYR A 22 3.54 -7.27 -3.22
C TYR A 22 4.61 -6.98 -4.27
N ILE A 23 5.85 -6.76 -3.85
CA ILE A 23 7.01 -6.64 -4.76
C ILE A 23 7.74 -7.99 -4.85
N PRO A 24 7.77 -8.63 -6.04
CA PRO A 24 8.40 -9.93 -6.22
C PRO A 24 9.90 -9.93 -5.85
N GLY A 25 10.35 -10.97 -5.16
CA GLY A 25 11.77 -11.18 -4.82
C GLY A 25 12.30 -10.28 -3.71
N THR A 26 11.41 -9.66 -2.93
CA THR A 26 11.74 -8.94 -1.69
C THR A 26 11.42 -9.80 -0.47
N ILE A 27 11.93 -9.42 0.71
CA ILE A 27 11.60 -10.07 1.98
C ILE A 27 11.35 -8.99 3.02
N SER A 28 10.19 -9.03 3.66
CA SER A 28 9.73 -8.16 4.76
C SER A 28 10.11 -8.77 6.12
N GLY A 29 9.86 -8.03 7.21
CA GLY A 29 10.19 -8.43 8.58
C GLY A 29 9.42 -9.66 9.09
N ASP A 30 8.32 -10.00 8.45
CA ASP A 30 7.50 -11.20 8.70
C ASP A 30 7.93 -12.43 7.88
N GLY A 31 8.87 -12.27 6.95
CA GLY A 31 9.36 -13.34 6.07
C GLY A 31 8.57 -13.50 4.77
N GLU A 32 7.57 -12.66 4.50
CA GLU A 32 6.83 -12.60 3.23
C GLU A 32 7.40 -11.51 2.30
N GLU A 33 6.90 -11.43 1.06
CA GLU A 33 7.27 -10.35 0.14
C GLU A 33 6.68 -9.02 0.64
N ILE A 34 7.37 -7.89 0.40
CA ILE A 34 6.89 -6.61 0.93
C ILE A 34 5.63 -6.15 0.19
N ASP A 35 4.59 -5.91 0.97
CA ASP A 35 3.29 -5.45 0.47
C ASP A 35 3.34 -3.98 0.04
N ALA A 36 2.47 -3.61 -0.90
CA ALA A 36 2.45 -2.31 -1.55
C ALA A 36 1.03 -1.82 -1.90
N TYR A 37 0.75 -0.56 -1.57
CA TYR A 37 -0.38 0.21 -2.10
C TYR A 37 0.04 0.94 -3.38
N VAL A 38 -0.82 0.94 -4.41
CA VAL A 38 -0.64 1.77 -5.60
C VAL A 38 -1.59 2.96 -5.58
N LEU A 39 -1.02 4.17 -5.53
CA LEU A 39 -1.74 5.43 -5.56
C LEU A 39 -1.67 6.06 -6.95
N GLY A 40 -2.71 6.81 -7.33
CA GLY A 40 -2.75 7.54 -8.61
C GLY A 40 -3.06 6.67 -9.83
N VAL A 41 -3.55 5.44 -9.62
CA VAL A 41 -4.07 4.54 -10.67
C VAL A 41 -5.52 4.20 -10.32
N PHE A 42 -6.44 4.56 -11.20
CA PHE A 42 -7.89 4.56 -10.91
C PHE A 42 -8.67 3.43 -11.61
N GLU A 43 -7.96 2.56 -12.32
CA GLU A 43 -8.48 1.31 -12.87
C GLU A 43 -7.92 0.10 -12.11
N PRO A 44 -8.65 -1.03 -12.05
CA PRO A 44 -8.08 -2.29 -11.59
C PRO A 44 -6.98 -2.75 -12.55
N VAL A 45 -5.81 -3.10 -12.01
CA VAL A 45 -4.66 -3.54 -12.80
C VAL A 45 -4.10 -4.85 -12.27
N GLU A 46 -3.67 -5.75 -13.16
CA GLU A 46 -3.05 -7.01 -12.77
C GLU A 46 -1.60 -6.80 -12.30
N GLU A 47 -0.88 -5.88 -12.94
CA GLU A 47 0.51 -5.53 -12.63
C GLU A 47 0.71 -4.02 -12.72
N PHE A 48 1.66 -3.48 -11.96
CA PHE A 48 2.01 -2.06 -12.00
C PHE A 48 3.50 -1.87 -11.75
N THR A 49 4.13 -1.00 -12.54
CA THR A 49 5.49 -0.52 -12.29
C THR A 49 5.42 0.97 -11.99
N GLY A 50 6.03 1.39 -10.88
CA GLY A 50 6.05 2.78 -10.46
C GLY A 50 7.19 3.08 -9.51
N LYS A 51 7.14 4.27 -8.91
CA LYS A 51 8.13 4.74 -7.94
C LYS A 51 7.60 4.56 -6.52
N VAL A 52 8.42 4.01 -5.63
CA VAL A 52 8.17 4.05 -4.19
C VAL A 52 8.33 5.50 -3.70
N ILE A 53 7.25 6.07 -3.16
CA ILE A 53 7.22 7.46 -2.68
C ILE A 53 7.25 7.58 -1.16
N ALA A 54 6.87 6.52 -0.44
CA ALA A 54 6.88 6.44 1.02
C ALA A 54 6.78 4.98 1.50
N ILE A 55 6.98 4.80 2.80
CA ILE A 55 6.72 3.57 3.56
C ILE A 55 5.68 3.90 4.63
N ILE A 56 4.66 3.05 4.79
CA ILE A 56 3.79 3.01 5.96
C ILE A 56 4.39 1.98 6.90
N HIS A 57 5.00 2.45 7.99
CA HIS A 57 5.56 1.60 9.02
C HIS A 57 4.53 1.41 10.12
N ARG A 58 4.06 0.17 10.32
CA ARG A 58 3.16 -0.14 11.44
C ARG A 58 3.98 -0.29 12.71
N THR A 59 3.59 0.42 13.76
CA THR A 59 4.33 0.44 15.04
C THR A 59 3.82 -0.61 16.03
N ASN A 60 2.66 -1.20 15.75
CA ASN A 60 2.02 -2.24 16.55
C ASN A 60 1.89 -3.59 15.81
N ASP A 61 2.58 -3.73 14.67
CA ASP A 61 2.53 -4.87 13.77
C ASP A 61 3.86 -4.95 13.00
N ASN A 62 4.27 -6.12 12.51
CA ASN A 62 5.60 -6.32 11.89
C ASN A 62 5.57 -6.29 10.35
N ASP A 63 4.54 -5.69 9.78
CA ASP A 63 4.19 -5.80 8.37
C ASP A 63 4.09 -4.40 7.72
N ASP A 64 5.24 -3.92 7.26
CA ASP A 64 5.40 -2.63 6.59
C ASP A 64 4.76 -2.62 5.19
N LYS A 65 4.30 -1.45 4.74
CA LYS A 65 3.74 -1.27 3.39
C LYS A 65 4.51 -0.24 2.60
N LEU A 66 4.84 -0.56 1.36
CA LEU A 66 5.31 0.42 0.40
C LEU A 66 4.15 1.21 -0.19
N VAL A 67 4.41 2.47 -0.51
CA VAL A 67 3.49 3.33 -1.26
C VAL A 67 4.12 3.58 -2.62
N VAL A 68 3.51 3.03 -3.68
CA VAL A 68 3.99 3.12 -5.05
C VAL A 68 3.05 4.02 -5.86
N ALA A 69 3.59 4.87 -6.71
CA ALA A 69 2.80 5.75 -7.57
C ALA A 69 3.45 5.92 -8.96
N PRO A 70 2.72 6.43 -9.98
CA PRO A 70 3.31 6.70 -11.28
C PRO A 70 4.45 7.72 -11.18
N GLN A 71 5.33 7.71 -12.19
CA GLN A 71 6.45 8.64 -12.25
C GLN A 71 5.93 10.09 -12.19
N ASN A 72 6.58 10.92 -11.37
CA ASN A 72 6.26 12.34 -11.15
C ASN A 72 4.92 12.64 -10.45
N VAL A 73 4.19 11.65 -9.94
CA VAL A 73 3.09 11.90 -9.00
C VAL A 73 3.55 11.64 -7.57
N ASN A 74 3.07 12.47 -6.66
CA ASN A 74 3.42 12.42 -5.26
C ASN A 74 2.20 12.82 -4.42
N TYR A 75 2.21 12.39 -3.16
CA TYR A 75 1.17 12.65 -2.19
C TYR A 75 1.80 13.14 -0.88
N THR A 76 1.09 13.99 -0.14
CA THR A 76 1.49 14.34 1.23
C THR A 76 1.24 13.16 2.17
N ASP A 77 1.84 13.20 3.36
CA ASP A 77 1.65 12.14 4.35
C ASP A 77 0.17 12.04 4.79
N GLU A 78 -0.54 13.17 4.87
CA GLU A 78 -1.98 13.21 5.15
C GLU A 78 -2.80 12.58 4.02
N GLN A 79 -2.42 12.82 2.76
CA GLN A 79 -3.10 12.22 1.61
C GLN A 79 -2.88 10.71 1.56
N ILE A 80 -1.66 10.24 1.83
CA ILE A 80 -1.36 8.81 1.91
C ILE A 80 -2.23 8.17 3.00
N LYS A 81 -2.21 8.72 4.22
CA LYS A 81 -3.02 8.22 5.35
C LYS A 81 -4.52 8.18 5.01
N ALA A 82 -5.04 9.22 4.37
CA ALA A 82 -6.45 9.26 3.99
C ALA A 82 -6.82 8.21 2.93
N LEU A 83 -5.96 8.01 1.92
CA LEU A 83 -6.20 7.05 0.85
C LEU A 83 -6.08 5.59 1.32
N THR A 84 -5.24 5.31 2.32
CA THR A 84 -5.04 3.97 2.87
C THR A 84 -5.86 3.70 4.14
N GLU A 85 -6.69 4.66 4.60
CA GLU A 85 -7.47 4.56 5.85
C GLU A 85 -8.36 3.31 5.90
N PHE A 86 -8.93 2.89 4.76
CA PHE A 86 -9.85 1.76 4.70
C PHE A 86 -9.29 0.46 5.30
N GLN A 87 -7.96 0.29 5.27
CA GLN A 87 -7.24 -0.84 5.84
C GLN A 87 -6.36 -0.39 7.01
N GLU A 88 -5.64 0.73 6.90
CA GLU A 88 -4.69 1.17 7.93
C GLU A 88 -5.36 1.70 9.20
N ARG A 89 -6.67 2.00 9.21
CA ARG A 89 -7.41 2.36 10.43
C ARG A 89 -7.43 1.29 11.53
N PHE A 90 -7.06 0.06 11.18
CA PHE A 90 -6.99 -1.06 12.13
C PHE A 90 -5.59 -1.18 12.78
N PHE A 91 -4.64 -0.33 12.41
CA PHE A 91 -3.25 -0.36 12.87
C PHE A 91 -2.78 1.01 13.34
N GLU A 92 -1.71 1.04 14.11
CA GLU A 92 -0.97 2.26 14.42
C GLU A 92 0.20 2.36 13.46
N SER A 93 0.33 3.47 12.73
CA SER A 93 1.37 3.62 11.72
C SER A 93 1.90 5.04 11.56
N ILE A 94 3.14 5.11 11.06
CA ILE A 94 3.82 6.36 10.68
C ILE A 94 4.25 6.29 9.21
N ILE A 95 4.38 7.46 8.59
CA ILE A 95 4.91 7.58 7.22
C ILE A 95 6.42 7.85 7.31
N ILE A 96 7.22 7.06 6.60
CA ILE A 96 8.66 7.22 6.45
C ILE A 96 8.98 7.49 4.98
N ARG A 97 9.71 8.58 4.71
CA ARG A 97 10.15 8.96 3.36
C ARG A 97 11.32 9.93 3.41
N ASN A 98 12.12 9.96 2.35
CA ASN A 98 13.16 10.99 2.18
C ASN A 98 12.49 12.35 1.93
N LYS A 99 13.03 13.39 2.58
CA LYS A 99 12.64 14.80 2.35
C LYS A 99 13.32 15.37 1.13
#